data_AF-A0AA36JA03-F1
#
_entry.id   AF-A0AA36JA03-F1
#
_cell.length_a   1.000
_cell.length_b   1.000
_cell.length_c   1.000
_cell.angle_alpha   90.00
_cell.angle_beta   90.00
_cell.angle_gamma   90.00
#
_symmetry.space_group_name_H-M   'P 1'
#
loop_
_entity.id
_entity.type
_entity.pdbx_description
1 polymer ?
#
loop_
_entity_poly.entity_id
_entity_poly.type
_entity_poly.pdbx_seq_one_letter_code
_entity_poly.pdbx_strand_id
1 'polypeptide(L)'
;MAALSRRLWPLRLVLAAALSLFGLNAAWSGTARRRVISVGRRAADSIASCGLMLPIGPLCPFRSEFWSSEAFSKVAEMDARRPRAMELMTKMQRGMISPEEQLELSKAMCESNDFWLANQLRLRYAEDFQGIEAFKITEERITARGVTIDMMEALVRWNSEWMSAMAEKRPPPPPPPGMDITKMQQIGNVDTELPMAEMAIPFPFLDGSKALKSDLVQEELSALTRDHENLIRFGNKYGSFDPLGKEAFLDQVALIQERWQVFMTRFELMGELNPEFVAASNRYFMRGKMSAQEFNSLVHSAQERMRADAQAERMS
;
A
#
# COMPACT_ATOMS: atom_id res chain seq x y z
N MET A 1 -43.24 3.99 8.26
CA MET A 1 -41.82 3.74 8.60
C MET A 1 -41.12 2.69 7.71
N ALA A 2 -41.81 1.68 7.17
CA ALA A 2 -41.20 0.67 6.28
C ALA A 2 -40.82 1.15 4.85
N ALA A 3 -41.35 2.30 4.40
CA ALA A 3 -41.01 2.87 3.08
C ALA A 3 -39.72 3.74 3.09
N LEU A 4 -39.37 4.31 4.24
CA LEU A 4 -38.12 5.06 4.43
C LEU A 4 -36.91 4.12 4.57
N SER A 5 -37.09 2.91 5.14
CA SER A 5 -36.00 1.92 5.26
C SER A 5 -35.57 1.31 3.92
N ARG A 6 -36.45 1.28 2.90
CA ARG A 6 -36.11 0.81 1.54
C ARG A 6 -35.41 1.88 0.69
N ARG A 7 -35.65 3.17 0.92
CA ARG A 7 -34.96 4.28 0.22
C ARG A 7 -33.55 4.56 0.75
N LEU A 8 -33.24 4.14 1.97
CA LEU A 8 -31.91 4.26 2.61
C LEU A 8 -31.04 2.99 2.38
N TRP A 9 -31.54 1.99 1.66
CA TRP A 9 -30.81 0.77 1.32
C TRP A 9 -29.49 1.03 0.58
N PRO A 10 -29.44 1.88 -0.49
CA PRO A 10 -28.16 2.23 -1.13
C PRO A 10 -27.23 3.04 -0.21
N LEU A 11 -27.76 3.83 0.75
CA LEU A 11 -26.93 4.60 1.69
C LEU A 11 -26.06 3.72 2.59
N ARG A 12 -26.59 2.59 3.10
CA ARG A 12 -25.81 1.64 3.90
C ARG A 12 -24.73 0.91 3.09
N LEU A 13 -24.92 0.80 1.77
CA LEU A 13 -24.02 0.09 0.84
C LEU A 13 -22.88 0.99 0.35
N VAL A 14 -23.19 2.27 0.13
CA VAL A 14 -22.24 3.36 -0.21
C VAL A 14 -21.30 3.69 0.96
N LEU A 15 -21.82 3.63 2.18
CA LEU A 15 -21.05 3.91 3.40
C LEU A 15 -19.94 2.89 3.66
N ALA A 16 -20.11 1.62 3.26
CA ALA A 16 -19.05 0.62 3.39
C ALA A 16 -17.86 0.96 2.48
N ALA A 17 -18.07 1.24 1.20
CA ALA A 17 -16.99 1.62 0.28
C ALA A 17 -16.30 2.95 0.65
N ALA A 18 -17.00 3.87 1.30
CA ALA A 18 -16.39 5.07 1.87
C ALA A 18 -15.56 4.76 3.13
N LEU A 19 -16.01 3.85 4.00
CA LEU A 19 -15.31 3.45 5.23
C LEU A 19 -13.94 2.79 4.98
N SER A 20 -13.72 2.18 3.81
CA SER A 20 -12.41 1.65 3.41
C SER A 20 -11.31 2.70 3.28
N LEU A 21 -11.65 3.93 2.91
CA LEU A 21 -10.70 5.05 2.87
C LEU A 21 -10.36 5.58 4.28
N PHE A 22 -11.02 5.05 5.33
CA PHE A 22 -10.93 5.54 6.70
C PHE A 22 -10.76 4.42 7.76
N GLY A 23 -10.38 3.20 7.34
CA GLY A 23 -9.71 2.19 8.16
C GLY A 23 -10.48 1.50 9.31
N LEU A 24 -11.52 0.69 9.04
CA LEU A 24 -12.14 -0.18 10.07
C LEU A 24 -12.49 -1.64 9.59
N ASN A 25 -12.31 -2.62 10.50
CA ASN A 25 -12.82 -4.02 10.64
C ASN A 25 -12.35 -5.26 9.81
N ALA A 26 -12.18 -6.38 10.56
CA ALA A 26 -11.59 -7.75 10.38
C ALA A 26 -12.32 -8.71 9.38
N ALA A 27 -11.89 -9.92 8.94
CA ALA A 27 -10.69 -10.80 8.93
C ALA A 27 -10.97 -12.00 7.95
N TRP A 28 -9.93 -12.74 7.46
CA TRP A 28 -9.85 -14.15 6.97
C TRP A 28 -9.04 -14.39 5.67
N SER A 29 -8.30 -15.51 5.60
CA SER A 29 -7.22 -15.85 4.64
C SER A 29 -7.38 -17.20 3.90
N GLY A 30 -6.66 -17.40 2.78
CA GLY A 30 -6.51 -18.70 2.10
C GLY A 30 -5.57 -18.69 0.86
N THR A 31 -4.63 -19.64 0.78
CA THR A 31 -3.45 -19.73 -0.10
C THR A 31 -3.49 -20.89 -1.12
N ALA A 32 -2.73 -20.80 -2.23
CA ALA A 32 -2.01 -21.94 -2.86
C ALA A 32 -1.01 -21.51 -3.97
N ARG A 33 0.13 -22.20 -4.08
CA ARG A 33 1.31 -21.95 -4.96
C ARG A 33 1.60 -23.17 -5.88
N ARG A 34 2.34 -22.96 -6.99
CA ARG A 34 3.18 -23.97 -7.68
C ARG A 34 4.51 -23.36 -8.17
N ARG A 35 5.58 -24.19 -8.22
CA ARG A 35 7.03 -23.87 -8.33
C ARG A 35 7.67 -24.25 -9.67
N VAL A 36 8.73 -23.50 -10.05
CA VAL A 36 10.06 -23.95 -10.59
C VAL A 36 11.12 -22.88 -10.18
N ILE A 37 12.34 -23.21 -9.76
CA ILE A 37 13.27 -22.31 -9.01
C ILE A 37 14.60 -22.00 -9.75
N SER A 38 15.00 -20.72 -9.79
CA SER A 38 16.38 -20.21 -10.00
C SER A 38 16.99 -19.70 -8.67
N VAL A 39 18.30 -19.44 -8.58
CA VAL A 39 18.99 -19.13 -7.29
C VAL A 39 18.45 -17.86 -6.62
N GLY A 40 18.24 -16.76 -7.35
CA GLY A 40 17.54 -15.57 -6.82
C GLY A 40 16.11 -15.86 -6.36
N ARG A 41 15.47 -16.86 -6.98
CA ARG A 41 14.12 -17.33 -6.58
C ARG A 41 14.12 -18.07 -5.24
N ARG A 42 15.21 -18.74 -4.85
CA ARG A 42 15.29 -19.38 -3.51
C ARG A 42 15.36 -18.35 -2.39
N ALA A 43 16.17 -17.31 -2.58
CA ALA A 43 16.27 -16.21 -1.63
C ALA A 43 14.90 -15.54 -1.45
N ALA A 44 14.27 -15.21 -2.57
CA ALA A 44 12.94 -14.59 -2.61
C ALA A 44 11.85 -15.48 -1.96
N ASP A 45 11.87 -16.80 -2.21
CA ASP A 45 10.95 -17.75 -1.58
C ASP A 45 11.14 -17.85 -0.05
N SER A 46 12.37 -17.79 0.44
CA SER A 46 12.67 -17.73 1.88
C SER A 46 12.06 -16.49 2.52
N ILE A 47 12.27 -15.32 1.89
CA ILE A 47 11.76 -14.03 2.37
C ILE A 47 10.23 -14.02 2.42
N ALA A 48 9.56 -14.53 1.38
CA ALA A 48 8.10 -14.58 1.34
C ALA A 48 7.49 -15.37 2.52
N SER A 49 8.20 -16.38 3.02
CA SER A 49 7.78 -17.18 4.18
C SER A 49 8.22 -16.62 5.53
N CYS A 50 9.00 -15.53 5.52
CA CYS A 50 9.59 -14.95 6.72
C CYS A 50 8.52 -14.25 7.57
N GLY A 51 8.42 -14.62 8.84
CA GLY A 51 7.58 -13.91 9.83
C GLY A 51 8.20 -12.60 10.35
N LEU A 52 9.41 -12.25 9.89
CA LEU A 52 10.11 -11.04 10.32
C LEU A 52 9.68 -9.83 9.52
N MET A 53 9.80 -8.71 10.18
CA MET A 53 9.59 -7.39 9.62
C MET A 53 10.87 -6.90 8.97
N LEU A 54 10.91 -6.88 7.65
CA LEU A 54 12.10 -6.53 6.89
C LEU A 54 12.08 -5.04 6.49
N PRO A 55 13.24 -4.35 6.52
CA PRO A 55 13.37 -2.96 6.09
C PRO A 55 13.37 -2.84 4.55
N ILE A 56 12.29 -3.29 3.91
CA ILE A 56 12.16 -3.44 2.46
C ILE A 56 10.81 -2.90 1.98
N GLY A 57 10.67 -2.61 0.69
CA GLY A 57 9.44 -2.05 0.14
C GLY A 57 9.00 -0.77 0.86
N PRO A 58 7.71 -0.63 1.23
CA PRO A 58 7.21 0.50 2.02
C PRO A 58 7.89 0.69 3.39
N LEU A 59 8.54 -0.36 3.93
CA LEU A 59 9.26 -0.30 5.20
C LEU A 59 10.76 -0.02 5.05
N CYS A 60 11.25 0.18 3.82
CA CYS A 60 12.65 0.53 3.58
C CYS A 60 12.99 1.83 4.35
N PRO A 61 14.15 1.97 5.00
CA PRO A 61 14.56 3.25 5.62
C PRO A 61 15.23 4.18 4.61
N PHE A 62 15.64 3.67 3.45
CA PHE A 62 16.28 4.44 2.38
C PHE A 62 15.23 4.91 1.37
N ARG A 63 15.32 6.17 0.96
CA ARG A 63 14.35 6.80 0.05
C ARG A 63 15.06 7.28 -1.21
N SER A 64 14.49 6.91 -2.35
CA SER A 64 14.80 7.52 -3.63
C SER A 64 14.31 8.97 -3.67
N GLU A 65 14.84 9.72 -4.65
CA GLU A 65 14.44 11.11 -4.89
C GLU A 65 12.96 11.23 -5.31
N PHE A 66 12.35 10.14 -5.77
CA PHE A 66 10.92 10.05 -6.10
C PHE A 66 10.01 10.38 -4.90
N TRP A 67 10.50 10.15 -3.69
CA TRP A 67 9.82 10.48 -2.43
C TRP A 67 10.24 11.85 -1.90
N SER A 68 10.42 12.85 -2.76
CA SER A 68 10.78 14.21 -2.34
C SER A 68 9.72 14.81 -1.40
N SER A 69 10.10 15.86 -0.65
CA SER A 69 9.22 16.56 0.29
C SER A 69 7.96 17.12 -0.37
N GLU A 70 8.01 17.47 -1.66
CA GLU A 70 6.85 17.93 -2.44
C GLU A 70 5.82 16.82 -2.67
N ALA A 71 6.25 15.57 -2.85
CA ALA A 71 5.34 14.43 -2.95
C ALA A 71 4.60 14.18 -1.62
N PHE A 72 5.26 14.45 -0.49
CA PHE A 72 4.69 14.26 0.84
C PHE A 72 3.80 15.40 1.32
N SER A 73 4.01 16.64 0.87
CA SER A 73 3.23 17.79 1.33
C SER A 73 1.74 17.65 1.00
N LYS A 74 1.40 17.16 -0.19
CA LYS A 74 -0.01 16.94 -0.59
C LYS A 74 -0.68 15.80 0.18
N VAL A 75 0.09 14.77 0.54
CA VAL A 75 -0.40 13.69 1.42
C VAL A 75 -0.75 14.26 2.81
N ALA A 76 0.11 15.12 3.35
CA ALA A 76 -0.15 15.78 4.64
C ALA A 76 -1.40 16.68 4.62
N GLU A 77 -1.64 17.39 3.52
CA GLU A 77 -2.85 18.20 3.34
C GLU A 77 -4.13 17.34 3.34
N MET A 78 -4.09 16.18 2.71
CA MET A 78 -5.21 15.23 2.76
C MET A 78 -5.43 14.63 4.14
N ASP A 79 -4.34 14.25 4.80
CA ASP A 79 -4.37 13.75 6.17
C ASP A 79 -5.01 14.75 7.13
N ALA A 80 -4.76 16.05 6.95
CA ALA A 80 -5.38 17.11 7.73
C ALA A 80 -6.91 17.22 7.53
N ARG A 81 -7.42 16.84 6.34
CA ARG A 81 -8.86 16.85 6.02
C ARG A 81 -9.57 15.57 6.48
N ARG A 82 -8.83 14.49 6.70
CA ARG A 82 -9.35 13.16 7.07
C ARG A 82 -10.31 13.20 8.28
N PRO A 83 -10.01 13.88 9.41
CA PRO A 83 -10.88 13.89 10.58
C PRO A 83 -12.26 14.47 10.31
N ARG A 84 -12.33 15.55 9.52
CA ARG A 84 -13.59 16.19 9.15
C ARG A 84 -14.43 15.28 8.26
N ALA A 85 -13.81 14.64 7.26
CA ALA A 85 -14.51 13.68 6.42
C ALA A 85 -15.08 12.50 7.25
N MET A 86 -14.31 11.98 8.21
CA MET A 86 -14.77 10.92 9.12
C MET A 86 -15.95 11.35 10.00
N GLU A 87 -15.92 12.57 10.52
CA GLU A 87 -17.03 13.15 11.28
C GLU A 87 -18.31 13.19 10.43
N LEU A 88 -18.21 13.72 9.21
CA LEU A 88 -19.33 13.80 8.27
C LEU A 88 -19.86 12.42 7.88
N MET A 89 -18.98 11.46 7.61
CA MET A 89 -19.38 10.06 7.36
C MET A 89 -20.13 9.47 8.56
N THR A 90 -19.66 9.73 9.78
CA THR A 90 -20.32 9.26 11.01
C THR A 90 -21.71 9.88 11.15
N LYS A 91 -21.87 11.17 10.84
CA LYS A 91 -23.18 11.84 10.81
C LYS A 91 -24.10 11.24 9.75
N MET A 92 -23.57 10.94 8.56
CA MET A 92 -24.31 10.30 7.47
C MET A 92 -24.81 8.91 7.86
N GLN A 93 -23.98 8.08 8.51
CA GLN A 93 -24.38 6.76 9.02
C GLN A 93 -25.53 6.83 10.03
N ARG A 94 -25.54 7.88 10.85
CA ARG A 94 -26.58 8.12 11.85
C ARG A 94 -27.83 8.79 11.25
N GLY A 95 -27.82 9.14 9.96
CA GLY A 95 -28.92 9.84 9.29
C GLY A 95 -29.08 11.29 9.78
N MET A 96 -28.02 11.91 10.31
CA MET A 96 -28.03 13.25 10.89
C MET A 96 -27.30 14.29 10.04
N ILE A 97 -26.86 13.92 8.83
CA ILE A 97 -26.12 14.82 7.95
C ILE A 97 -27.06 15.82 7.28
N SER A 98 -26.70 17.11 7.30
CA SER A 98 -27.43 18.14 6.56
C SER A 98 -27.14 18.06 5.05
N PRO A 99 -27.98 18.63 4.18
CA PRO A 99 -27.68 18.69 2.73
C PRO A 99 -26.36 19.40 2.41
N GLU A 100 -26.01 20.46 3.15
CA GLU A 100 -24.76 21.19 2.99
C GLU A 100 -23.55 20.34 3.41
N GLU A 101 -23.66 19.65 4.55
CA GLU A 101 -22.64 18.71 5.03
C GLU A 101 -22.47 17.51 4.09
N GLN A 102 -23.55 17.05 3.45
CA GLN A 102 -23.50 15.98 2.46
C GLN A 102 -22.77 16.43 1.19
N LEU A 103 -22.96 17.68 0.76
CA LEU A 103 -22.22 18.26 -0.36
C LEU A 103 -20.73 18.47 -0.01
N GLU A 104 -20.44 18.92 1.22
CA GLU A 104 -19.08 19.04 1.75
C GLU A 104 -18.36 17.68 1.71
N LEU A 105 -19.01 16.63 2.23
CA LEU A 105 -18.48 15.27 2.21
C LEU A 105 -18.27 14.76 0.78
N SER A 106 -19.23 14.97 -0.11
CA SER A 106 -19.12 14.57 -1.52
C SER A 106 -17.91 15.24 -2.19
N LYS A 107 -17.74 16.55 -1.98
CA LYS A 107 -16.60 17.32 -2.50
C LYS A 107 -15.27 16.79 -1.96
N ALA A 108 -15.19 16.54 -0.66
CA ALA A 108 -13.99 15.98 -0.03
C ALA A 108 -13.64 14.59 -0.59
N MET A 109 -14.65 13.77 -0.88
CA MET A 109 -14.45 12.45 -1.50
C MET A 109 -13.99 12.55 -2.95
N CYS A 110 -14.54 13.47 -3.76
CA CYS A 110 -14.03 13.76 -5.11
C CYS A 110 -12.55 14.16 -5.06
N GLU A 111 -12.20 15.14 -4.23
CA GLU A 111 -10.83 15.66 -4.14
C GLU A 111 -9.84 14.57 -3.69
N SER A 112 -10.24 13.75 -2.70
CA SER A 112 -9.46 12.60 -2.23
C SER A 112 -9.24 11.56 -3.34
N ASN A 113 -10.28 11.30 -4.14
CA ASN A 113 -10.20 10.39 -5.28
C ASN A 113 -9.28 10.92 -6.38
N ASP A 114 -9.45 12.18 -6.78
CA ASP A 114 -8.64 12.80 -7.82
C ASP A 114 -7.16 12.79 -7.42
N PHE A 115 -6.87 13.05 -6.15
CA PHE A 115 -5.52 12.92 -5.61
C PHE A 115 -5.02 11.48 -5.66
N TRP A 116 -5.81 10.51 -5.18
CA TRP A 116 -5.42 9.10 -5.19
C TRP A 116 -5.10 8.63 -6.61
N LEU A 117 -5.94 8.95 -7.59
CA LEU A 117 -5.74 8.63 -9.00
C LEU A 117 -4.49 9.29 -9.57
N ALA A 118 -4.30 10.58 -9.32
CA ALA A 118 -3.09 11.29 -9.74
C ALA A 118 -1.83 10.64 -9.14
N ASN A 119 -1.88 10.22 -7.88
CA ASN A 119 -0.77 9.52 -7.25
C ASN A 119 -0.58 8.11 -7.82
N GLN A 120 -1.65 7.34 -8.11
CA GLN A 120 -1.53 6.03 -8.76
C GLN A 120 -0.92 6.14 -10.15
N LEU A 121 -1.32 7.13 -10.94
CA LEU A 121 -0.73 7.40 -12.25
C LEU A 121 0.76 7.76 -12.10
N ARG A 122 1.10 8.62 -11.13
CA ARG A 122 2.49 8.98 -10.84
C ARG A 122 3.34 7.76 -10.46
N LEU A 123 2.80 6.84 -9.66
CA LEU A 123 3.48 5.60 -9.27
C LEU A 123 3.60 4.62 -10.46
N ARG A 124 2.53 4.46 -11.23
CA ARG A 124 2.45 3.55 -12.40
C ARG A 124 3.48 3.88 -13.47
N TYR A 125 3.69 5.18 -13.71
CA TYR A 125 4.60 5.69 -14.73
C TYR A 125 5.89 6.25 -14.14
N ALA A 126 6.22 5.88 -12.89
CA ALA A 126 7.49 6.28 -12.28
C ALA A 126 8.66 5.66 -13.06
N GLU A 127 9.76 6.40 -13.19
CA GLU A 127 11.05 5.80 -13.60
C GLU A 127 11.80 5.17 -12.42
N ASP A 128 11.41 5.53 -11.19
CA ASP A 128 12.02 5.07 -9.96
C ASP A 128 11.50 3.69 -9.53
N PHE A 129 12.42 2.83 -9.10
CA PHE A 129 12.10 1.49 -8.59
C PHE A 129 11.09 1.51 -7.44
N GLN A 130 11.29 2.35 -6.42
CA GLN A 130 10.41 2.37 -5.25
C GLN A 130 9.00 2.89 -5.62
N GLY A 131 8.90 3.82 -6.58
CA GLY A 131 7.62 4.26 -7.14
C GLY A 131 6.86 3.13 -7.83
N ILE A 132 7.51 2.40 -8.73
CA ILE A 132 6.89 1.26 -9.44
C ILE A 132 6.55 0.12 -8.47
N GLU A 133 7.44 -0.20 -7.53
CA GLU A 133 7.21 -1.23 -6.52
C GLU A 133 5.98 -0.90 -5.66
N ALA A 134 5.85 0.34 -5.21
CA ALA A 134 4.67 0.80 -4.48
C ALA A 134 3.38 0.69 -5.31
N PHE A 135 3.42 1.00 -6.60
CA PHE A 135 2.30 0.76 -7.51
C PHE A 135 1.92 -0.72 -7.55
N LYS A 136 2.90 -1.61 -7.78
CA LYS A 136 2.68 -3.05 -7.92
C LYS A 136 2.17 -3.70 -6.63
N ILE A 137 2.66 -3.27 -5.46
CA ILE A 137 2.13 -3.67 -4.17
C ILE A 137 0.66 -3.26 -4.03
N THR A 138 0.31 -2.03 -4.44
CA THR A 138 -1.08 -1.55 -4.40
C THR A 138 -1.97 -2.35 -5.35
N GLU A 139 -1.50 -2.59 -6.57
CA GLU A 139 -2.20 -3.40 -7.58
C GLU A 139 -2.47 -4.82 -7.08
N GLU A 140 -1.48 -5.48 -6.46
CA GLU A 140 -1.65 -6.82 -5.88
C GLU A 140 -2.67 -6.84 -4.74
N ARG A 141 -2.67 -5.83 -3.85
CA ARG A 141 -3.66 -5.73 -2.77
C ARG A 141 -5.08 -5.56 -3.29
N ILE A 142 -5.25 -4.79 -4.37
CA ILE A 142 -6.56 -4.54 -4.99
C ILE A 142 -7.01 -5.80 -5.75
N THR A 143 -6.11 -6.42 -6.51
CA THR A 143 -6.38 -7.64 -7.29
C THR A 143 -6.69 -8.84 -6.41
N ALA A 144 -6.01 -8.99 -5.27
CA ALA A 144 -6.28 -10.06 -4.31
C ALA A 144 -7.72 -10.04 -3.75
N ARG A 145 -8.41 -8.90 -3.88
CA ARG A 145 -9.82 -8.73 -3.49
C ARG A 145 -10.79 -8.86 -4.66
N GLY A 146 -10.30 -9.25 -5.85
CA GLY A 146 -11.10 -9.44 -7.06
C GLY A 146 -11.52 -8.15 -7.76
N VAL A 147 -10.75 -7.07 -7.57
CA VAL A 147 -11.00 -5.74 -8.16
C VAL A 147 -9.79 -5.30 -8.96
N THR A 148 -9.98 -4.48 -9.97
CA THR A 148 -8.90 -3.79 -10.67
C THR A 148 -8.80 -2.33 -10.22
N ILE A 149 -7.66 -1.69 -10.46
CA ILE A 149 -7.50 -0.25 -10.17
C ILE A 149 -8.57 0.56 -10.93
N ASP A 150 -8.81 0.25 -12.20
CA ASP A 150 -9.82 0.94 -13.03
C ASP A 150 -11.25 0.75 -12.48
N MET A 151 -11.57 -0.43 -11.94
CA MET A 151 -12.85 -0.66 -11.28
C MET A 151 -12.98 0.15 -9.98
N MET A 152 -11.90 0.29 -9.22
CA MET A 152 -11.88 1.11 -8.01
C MET A 152 -12.05 2.60 -8.36
N GLU A 153 -11.37 3.08 -9.39
CA GLU A 153 -11.54 4.43 -9.93
C GLU A 153 -13.00 4.71 -10.30
N ALA A 154 -13.60 3.83 -11.12
CA ALA A 154 -14.98 3.97 -11.55
C ALA A 154 -15.96 3.98 -10.37
N LEU A 155 -15.70 3.15 -9.34
CA LEU A 155 -16.50 3.08 -8.13
C LEU A 155 -16.46 4.39 -7.35
N VAL A 156 -15.25 4.87 -7.03
CA VAL A 156 -15.11 6.05 -6.16
C VAL A 156 -15.70 7.28 -6.84
N ARG A 157 -15.49 7.43 -8.16
CA ARG A 157 -16.12 8.50 -8.95
C ARG A 157 -17.64 8.41 -8.97
N TRP A 158 -18.19 7.22 -9.24
CA TRP A 158 -19.64 7.03 -9.22
C TRP A 158 -20.23 7.34 -7.84
N ASN A 159 -19.53 6.96 -6.78
CA ASN A 159 -19.99 7.15 -5.41
C ASN A 159 -20.09 8.64 -5.01
N SER A 160 -19.11 9.46 -5.40
CA SER A 160 -19.18 10.90 -5.15
C SER A 160 -20.26 11.58 -5.99
N GLU A 161 -20.39 11.23 -7.27
CA GLU A 161 -21.46 11.73 -8.14
C GLU A 161 -22.86 11.37 -7.60
N TRP A 162 -23.01 10.17 -7.03
CA TRP A 162 -24.21 9.71 -6.34
C TRP A 162 -24.52 10.54 -5.10
N MET A 163 -23.52 10.84 -4.26
CA MET A 163 -23.72 11.64 -3.05
C MET A 163 -24.11 13.08 -3.36
N SER A 164 -23.47 13.70 -4.35
CA SER A 164 -23.88 15.02 -4.86
C SER A 164 -25.30 14.99 -5.42
N ALA A 165 -25.67 13.94 -6.16
CA ALA A 165 -27.03 13.79 -6.70
C ALA A 165 -28.10 13.82 -5.62
N MET A 166 -27.85 13.07 -4.55
CA MET A 166 -28.77 12.96 -3.42
C MET A 166 -28.88 14.28 -2.64
N ALA A 167 -27.78 15.02 -2.46
CA ALA A 167 -27.81 16.34 -1.83
C ALA A 167 -28.64 17.35 -2.64
N GLU A 168 -28.53 17.29 -3.97
CA GLU A 168 -29.26 18.14 -4.92
C GLU A 168 -30.70 17.65 -5.21
N LYS A 169 -31.14 16.55 -4.60
CA LYS A 169 -32.43 15.89 -4.85
C LYS A 169 -32.67 15.51 -6.32
N ARG A 170 -31.60 15.25 -7.07
CA ARG A 170 -31.67 14.70 -8.43
C ARG A 170 -31.53 13.18 -8.41
N PRO A 171 -32.03 12.46 -9.43
CA PRO A 171 -31.83 11.02 -9.51
C PRO A 171 -30.32 10.69 -9.59
N PRO A 172 -29.85 9.65 -8.88
CA PRO A 172 -28.45 9.25 -8.92
C PRO A 172 -28.07 8.67 -10.30
N PRO A 173 -26.80 8.79 -10.71
CA PRO A 173 -26.32 8.16 -11.93
C PRO A 173 -26.41 6.62 -11.82
N PRO A 174 -26.64 5.90 -12.93
CA PRO A 174 -26.56 4.44 -12.94
C PRO A 174 -25.13 3.99 -12.60
N PRO A 175 -24.96 2.79 -12.01
CA PRO A 175 -23.65 2.23 -11.74
C PRO A 175 -22.87 1.98 -13.05
N PRO A 176 -21.53 2.06 -13.04
CA PRO A 176 -20.71 1.73 -14.19
C PRO A 176 -20.97 0.31 -14.74
N PRO A 177 -20.90 0.09 -16.06
CA PRO A 177 -21.09 -1.22 -16.66
C PRO A 177 -20.14 -2.28 -16.10
N GLY A 178 -20.63 -3.50 -15.86
CA GLY A 178 -19.82 -4.60 -15.32
C GLY A 178 -19.51 -4.49 -13.82
N MET A 179 -20.00 -3.45 -13.14
CA MET A 179 -19.81 -3.27 -11.71
C MET A 179 -20.78 -4.16 -10.91
N ASP A 180 -20.22 -5.14 -10.21
CA ASP A 180 -20.96 -5.93 -9.21
C ASP A 180 -20.97 -5.19 -7.87
N ILE A 181 -22.03 -4.40 -7.65
CA ILE A 181 -22.23 -3.61 -6.43
C ILE A 181 -22.20 -4.50 -5.17
N THR A 182 -22.63 -5.77 -5.27
CA THR A 182 -22.64 -6.69 -4.12
C THR A 182 -21.24 -7.17 -3.77
N LYS A 183 -20.41 -7.51 -4.76
CA LYS A 183 -18.98 -7.77 -4.51
C LYS A 183 -18.30 -6.53 -3.93
N MET A 184 -18.60 -5.36 -4.48
CA MET A 184 -17.99 -4.11 -4.02
C MET A 184 -18.32 -3.73 -2.58
N GLN A 185 -19.45 -4.17 -2.04
CA GLN A 185 -19.78 -4.05 -0.61
C GLN A 185 -18.88 -4.89 0.27
N GLN A 186 -18.53 -6.11 -0.17
CA GLN A 186 -17.60 -6.99 0.53
C GLN A 186 -16.16 -6.43 0.47
N ILE A 187 -15.88 -5.72 -0.62
CA ILE A 187 -14.64 -5.01 -0.89
C ILE A 187 -14.53 -3.69 -0.12
N GLY A 188 -15.62 -3.12 0.43
CA GLY A 188 -15.66 -1.82 1.15
C GLY A 188 -14.75 -1.69 2.38
N ASN A 189 -13.80 -2.61 2.57
CA ASN A 189 -12.69 -2.55 3.50
C ASN A 189 -11.31 -2.49 2.79
N VAL A 190 -11.23 -2.14 1.49
CA VAL A 190 -9.95 -1.89 0.82
C VAL A 190 -9.31 -0.64 1.41
N ASP A 191 -8.45 -0.80 2.41
CA ASP A 191 -7.37 0.16 2.62
C ASP A 191 -6.55 0.17 1.31
N THR A 192 -6.88 1.11 0.42
CA THR A 192 -6.16 1.43 -0.83
C THR A 192 -5.01 2.37 -0.56
N GLU A 193 -5.00 3.04 0.59
CA GLU A 193 -3.84 3.77 1.07
C GLU A 193 -2.79 2.75 1.52
N LEU A 194 -1.71 2.64 0.74
CA LEU A 194 -0.42 2.48 1.40
C LEU A 194 -0.33 3.66 2.38
N PRO A 195 -0.04 3.45 3.67
CA PRO A 195 0.13 4.54 4.63
C PRO A 195 1.43 5.30 4.29
N MET A 196 1.37 6.06 3.20
CA MET A 196 2.47 6.82 2.62
C MET A 196 2.91 7.91 3.61
N ALA A 197 1.96 8.48 4.35
CA ALA A 197 2.19 9.47 5.41
C ALA A 197 3.05 8.96 6.58
N GLU A 198 3.14 7.64 6.78
CA GLU A 198 3.94 7.02 7.85
C GLU A 198 5.26 6.41 7.37
N MET A 199 5.67 6.69 6.13
CA MET A 199 6.91 6.14 5.58
C MET A 199 8.20 6.64 6.23
N ALA A 200 8.13 7.54 7.22
CA ALA A 200 9.25 7.80 8.12
C ALA A 200 9.33 6.69 9.18
N ILE A 201 9.64 5.47 8.73
CA ILE A 201 9.85 4.34 9.64
C ILE A 201 11.24 4.46 10.24
N PRO A 202 11.37 4.42 11.58
CA PRO A 202 12.67 4.56 12.23
C PRO A 202 13.58 3.39 11.84
N PHE A 203 14.88 3.62 11.92
CA PHE A 203 15.85 2.59 11.57
C PHE A 203 15.72 1.35 12.49
N PRO A 204 15.93 0.12 11.99
CA PRO A 204 15.65 -1.10 12.76
C PRO A 204 16.48 -1.31 14.03
N PHE A 205 17.57 -0.58 14.18
CA PHE A 205 18.51 -0.74 15.28
C PHE A 205 18.75 0.60 15.97
N LEU A 206 18.92 0.54 17.29
CA LEU A 206 19.28 1.69 18.10
C LEU A 206 20.81 1.83 18.17
N ASP A 207 21.29 3.06 18.07
CA ASP A 207 22.67 3.39 18.37
C ASP A 207 23.01 2.96 19.81
N GLY A 208 24.11 2.23 19.96
CA GLY A 208 24.57 1.74 21.28
C GLY A 208 23.92 0.44 21.77
N SER A 209 23.12 -0.25 20.96
CA SER A 209 22.68 -1.63 21.25
C SER A 209 23.87 -2.54 21.57
N LYS A 210 23.68 -3.56 22.41
CA LYS A 210 24.79 -4.43 22.83
C LYS A 210 25.40 -5.17 21.64
N ALA A 211 24.54 -5.60 20.70
CA ALA A 211 24.94 -6.24 19.46
C ALA A 211 25.86 -5.33 18.61
N LEU A 212 25.59 -4.01 18.60
CA LEU A 212 26.40 -3.03 17.89
C LEU A 212 27.67 -2.59 18.65
N LYS A 213 28.05 -3.23 19.76
CA LYS A 213 29.38 -3.04 20.36
C LYS A 213 30.49 -3.85 19.69
N SER A 214 30.11 -4.81 18.84
CA SER A 214 31.07 -5.62 18.07
C SER A 214 31.44 -4.90 16.78
N ASP A 215 32.73 -4.65 16.58
CA ASP A 215 33.26 -4.03 15.35
C ASP A 215 32.81 -4.79 14.09
N LEU A 216 32.85 -6.12 14.13
CA LEU A 216 32.38 -6.97 13.03
C LEU A 216 30.90 -6.74 12.69
N VAL A 217 30.04 -6.60 13.70
CA VAL A 217 28.60 -6.36 13.49
C VAL A 217 28.35 -4.95 12.95
N GLN A 218 29.12 -3.96 13.40
CA GLN A 218 29.07 -2.60 12.86
C GLN A 218 29.52 -2.56 11.39
N GLU A 219 30.62 -3.24 11.06
CA GLU A 219 31.13 -3.34 9.68
C GLU A 219 30.11 -4.00 8.76
N GLU A 220 29.48 -5.09 9.20
CA GLU A 220 28.43 -5.78 8.45
C GLU A 220 27.20 -4.89 8.23
N LEU A 221 26.71 -4.21 9.28
CA LEU A 221 25.57 -3.29 9.16
C LEU A 221 25.89 -2.12 8.24
N SER A 222 27.09 -1.55 8.35
CA SER A 222 27.57 -0.46 7.50
C SER A 222 27.63 -0.89 6.04
N ALA A 223 28.18 -2.07 5.76
CA ALA A 223 28.21 -2.63 4.41
C ALA A 223 26.79 -2.87 3.86
N LEU A 224 25.90 -3.50 4.64
CA LEU A 224 24.53 -3.77 4.23
C LEU A 224 23.73 -2.49 3.96
N THR A 225 23.86 -1.48 4.83
CA THR A 225 23.24 -0.16 4.69
C THR A 225 23.73 0.53 3.42
N ARG A 226 25.05 0.60 3.23
CA ARG A 226 25.67 1.22 2.05
C ARG A 226 25.25 0.52 0.76
N ASP A 227 25.25 -0.81 0.73
CA ASP A 227 24.88 -1.57 -0.45
C ASP A 227 23.39 -1.38 -0.80
N HIS A 228 22.51 -1.36 0.21
CA HIS A 228 21.09 -1.10 0.01
C HIS A 228 20.84 0.34 -0.47
N GLU A 229 21.47 1.35 0.14
CA GLU A 229 21.34 2.74 -0.28
C GLU A 229 21.82 2.95 -1.73
N ASN A 230 22.98 2.37 -2.08
CA ASN A 230 23.51 2.40 -3.44
C ASN A 230 22.55 1.73 -4.44
N LEU A 231 21.94 0.62 -4.05
CA LEU A 231 20.97 -0.08 -4.89
C LEU A 231 19.70 0.76 -5.11
N ILE A 232 19.16 1.39 -4.06
CA ILE A 232 18.01 2.32 -4.18
C ILE A 232 18.36 3.49 -5.09
N ARG A 233 19.54 4.11 -4.90
CA ARG A 233 20.00 5.22 -5.74
C ARG A 233 20.16 4.82 -7.21
N PHE A 234 20.68 3.62 -7.47
CA PHE A 234 20.77 3.08 -8.83
C PHE A 234 19.38 2.80 -9.43
N GLY A 235 18.43 2.41 -8.58
CA GLY A 235 17.02 2.18 -8.91
C GLY A 235 16.22 3.44 -9.29
N ASN A 236 16.74 4.64 -9.07
CA ASN A 236 16.07 5.90 -9.46
C ASN A 236 15.72 5.95 -10.97
N LYS A 237 16.44 5.20 -11.79
CA LYS A 237 16.28 5.13 -13.26
C LYS A 237 15.83 3.74 -13.74
N TYR A 238 15.24 2.94 -12.86
CA TYR A 238 14.82 1.57 -13.16
C TYR A 238 13.90 1.46 -14.39
N GLY A 239 12.99 2.41 -14.58
CA GLY A 239 12.10 2.45 -15.75
C GLY A 239 12.85 2.58 -17.08
N SER A 240 14.05 3.15 -17.05
CA SER A 240 14.95 3.32 -18.22
C SER A 240 15.87 2.12 -18.45
N PHE A 241 15.84 1.08 -17.60
CA PHE A 241 16.60 -0.14 -17.84
C PHE A 241 16.01 -0.94 -19.00
N ASP A 242 16.87 -1.62 -19.74
CA ASP A 242 16.44 -2.65 -20.66
C ASP A 242 15.84 -3.85 -19.88
N PRO A 243 15.08 -4.74 -20.53
CA PRO A 243 14.48 -5.89 -19.87
C PRO A 243 15.46 -6.73 -19.04
N LEU A 244 16.66 -7.00 -19.55
CA LEU A 244 17.69 -7.76 -18.84
C LEU A 244 18.24 -7.00 -17.62
N GLY A 245 18.44 -5.69 -17.75
CA GLY A 245 18.83 -4.82 -16.64
C GLY A 245 17.78 -4.77 -15.53
N LYS A 246 16.49 -4.74 -15.88
CA LYS A 246 15.38 -4.83 -14.91
C LYS A 246 15.41 -6.15 -14.14
N GLU A 247 15.58 -7.28 -14.84
CA GLU A 247 15.69 -8.59 -14.20
C GLU A 247 16.92 -8.68 -13.27
N ALA A 248 18.09 -8.25 -13.75
CA ALA A 248 19.32 -8.25 -12.96
C ALA A 248 19.24 -7.33 -11.73
N PHE A 249 18.57 -6.18 -11.85
CA PHE A 249 18.31 -5.28 -10.73
C PHE A 249 17.44 -5.95 -9.67
N LEU A 250 16.34 -6.60 -10.07
CA LEU A 250 15.45 -7.32 -9.15
C LEU A 250 16.17 -8.47 -8.44
N ASP A 251 17.13 -9.13 -9.10
CA ASP A 251 17.97 -10.14 -8.47
C ASP A 251 18.90 -9.54 -7.40
N GLN A 252 19.46 -8.34 -7.63
CA GLN A 252 20.23 -7.62 -6.59
C GLN A 252 19.34 -7.19 -5.42
N VAL A 253 18.10 -6.76 -5.70
CA VAL A 253 17.11 -6.45 -4.67
C VAL A 253 16.84 -7.68 -3.80
N ALA A 254 16.61 -8.85 -4.39
CA ALA A 254 16.40 -10.09 -3.65
C ALA A 254 17.60 -10.48 -2.77
N LEU A 255 18.84 -10.29 -3.24
CA LEU A 255 20.05 -10.53 -2.44
C LEU A 255 20.15 -9.59 -1.23
N ILE A 256 19.81 -8.31 -1.38
CA ILE A 256 19.78 -7.36 -0.27
C ILE A 256 18.72 -7.75 0.76
N GLN A 257 17.52 -8.16 0.31
CA GLN A 257 16.47 -8.62 1.22
C GLN A 257 16.88 -9.87 2.01
N GLU A 258 17.60 -10.81 1.40
CA GLU A 258 18.08 -12.02 2.09
C GLU A 258 19.11 -11.66 3.17
N ARG A 259 20.04 -10.75 2.86
CA ARG A 259 20.99 -10.23 3.85
C ARG A 259 20.28 -9.52 5.00
N TRP A 260 19.24 -8.73 4.71
CA TRP A 260 18.39 -8.14 5.73
C TRP A 260 17.69 -9.21 6.57
N GLN A 261 17.14 -10.26 5.96
CA GLN A 261 16.51 -11.36 6.69
C GLN A 261 17.47 -11.98 7.70
N VAL A 262 18.68 -12.35 7.28
CA VAL A 262 19.69 -12.94 8.17
C VAL A 262 20.08 -11.97 9.29
N PHE A 263 20.31 -10.70 8.96
CA PHE A 263 20.70 -9.68 9.92
C PHE A 263 19.60 -9.40 10.95
N MET A 264 18.36 -9.20 10.48
CA MET A 264 17.17 -8.96 11.32
C MET A 264 16.88 -10.15 12.24
N THR A 265 17.00 -11.39 11.74
CA THR A 265 16.81 -12.60 12.55
C THR A 265 17.75 -12.61 13.76
N ARG A 266 19.04 -12.27 13.55
CA ARG A 266 20.01 -12.23 14.66
C ARG A 266 19.63 -11.20 15.71
N PHE A 267 19.21 -10.01 15.30
CA PHE A 267 18.83 -8.95 16.23
C PHE A 267 17.52 -9.24 16.97
N GLU A 268 16.56 -9.89 16.31
CA GLU A 268 15.33 -10.35 16.97
C GLU A 268 15.64 -11.40 18.04
N LEU A 269 16.47 -12.40 17.72
CA LEU A 269 16.89 -13.44 18.69
C LEU A 269 17.67 -12.86 19.88
N MET A 270 18.38 -11.75 19.68
CA MET A 270 19.07 -11.03 20.76
C MET A 270 18.14 -10.10 21.56
N GLY A 271 16.91 -9.83 21.08
CA GLY A 271 16.01 -8.85 21.69
C GLY A 271 16.50 -7.40 21.58
N GLU A 272 17.33 -7.09 20.58
CA GLU A 272 18.02 -5.80 20.42
C GLU A 272 17.45 -4.97 19.25
N LEU A 273 16.26 -5.32 18.75
CA LEU A 273 15.55 -4.51 17.75
C LEU A 273 15.07 -3.19 18.35
N ASN A 274 15.08 -2.13 17.54
CA ASN A 274 14.53 -0.84 17.93
C ASN A 274 13.01 -0.97 18.25
N PRO A 275 12.56 -0.71 19.48
CA PRO A 275 11.15 -0.80 19.84
C PRO A 275 10.25 0.14 19.02
N GLU A 276 10.76 1.29 18.58
CA GLU A 276 10.00 2.23 17.75
C GLU A 276 9.77 1.67 16.34
N PHE A 277 10.76 0.97 15.78
CA PHE A 277 10.65 0.28 14.50
C PHE A 277 9.61 -0.84 14.56
N VAL A 278 9.65 -1.64 15.63
CA VAL A 278 8.67 -2.70 15.90
C VAL A 278 7.27 -2.10 16.04
N ALA A 279 7.12 -1.03 16.82
CA ALA A 279 5.83 -0.37 17.00
C ALA A 279 5.29 0.23 15.69
N ALA A 280 6.13 0.91 14.90
CA ALA A 280 5.74 1.54 13.64
C ALA A 280 5.24 0.51 12.62
N SER A 281 5.98 -0.57 12.46
CA SER A 281 5.61 -1.61 11.52
C SER A 281 4.43 -2.44 12.00
N ASN A 282 4.28 -2.68 13.32
CA ASN A 282 3.06 -3.28 13.85
C ASN A 282 1.83 -2.41 13.55
N ARG A 283 1.95 -1.07 13.63
CA ARG A 283 0.87 -0.17 13.18
C ARG A 283 0.60 -0.35 11.69
N TYR A 284 1.64 -0.45 10.87
CA TYR A 284 1.49 -0.71 9.43
C TYR A 284 0.73 -2.01 9.15
N PHE A 285 1.14 -3.11 9.79
CA PHE A 285 0.51 -4.44 9.66
C PHE A 285 -0.94 -4.45 10.12
N MET A 286 -1.21 -3.82 11.27
CA MET A 286 -2.57 -3.71 11.81
C MET A 286 -3.50 -2.93 10.87
N ARG A 287 -3.02 -1.82 10.27
CA ARG A 287 -3.78 -1.08 9.25
C ARG A 287 -3.97 -1.92 8.00
N GLY A 288 -2.90 -2.54 7.52
CA GLY A 288 -2.93 -3.44 6.36
C GLY A 288 -3.78 -4.71 6.57
N LYS A 289 -4.19 -5.01 7.80
CA LYS A 289 -4.85 -6.27 8.21
C LYS A 289 -4.08 -7.49 7.70
N MET A 290 -2.76 -7.43 7.80
CA MET A 290 -1.84 -8.45 7.32
C MET A 290 -0.78 -8.73 8.36
N SER A 291 -0.32 -9.97 8.43
CA SER A 291 0.88 -10.37 9.14
C SER A 291 2.15 -9.92 8.42
N ALA A 292 3.30 -9.97 9.10
CA ALA A 292 4.61 -9.72 8.48
C ALA A 292 4.89 -10.72 7.33
N GLN A 293 4.47 -11.98 7.46
CA GLN A 293 4.60 -12.98 6.40
C GLN A 293 3.75 -12.62 5.17
N GLU A 294 2.50 -12.21 5.38
CA GLU A 294 1.63 -11.75 4.29
C GLU A 294 2.19 -10.50 3.62
N PHE A 295 2.78 -9.58 4.39
CA PHE A 295 3.48 -8.42 3.86
C PHE A 295 4.70 -8.80 3.00
N ASN A 296 5.59 -9.66 3.51
CA ASN A 296 6.76 -10.10 2.74
C ASN A 296 6.36 -10.86 1.47
N SER A 297 5.33 -11.70 1.56
CA SER A 297 4.73 -12.37 0.40
C SER A 297 4.16 -11.39 -0.61
N LEU A 298 3.53 -10.30 -0.15
CA LEU A 298 2.98 -9.26 -1.01
C LEU A 298 4.08 -8.49 -1.75
N VAL A 299 5.14 -8.06 -1.05
CA VAL A 299 6.31 -7.39 -1.66
C VAL A 299 6.96 -8.30 -2.69
N HIS A 300 7.16 -9.57 -2.35
CA HIS A 300 7.68 -10.58 -3.27
C HIS A 300 6.79 -10.75 -4.51
N SER A 301 5.46 -10.85 -4.34
CA SER A 301 4.53 -10.99 -5.48
C SER A 301 4.62 -9.79 -6.42
N ALA A 302 4.68 -8.58 -5.87
CA ALA A 302 4.86 -7.36 -6.64
C ALA A 302 6.16 -7.38 -7.46
N GLN A 303 7.26 -7.84 -6.87
CA GLN A 303 8.54 -7.98 -7.57
C GLN A 303 8.53 -9.08 -8.64
N GLU A 304 7.86 -10.21 -8.41
CA GLU A 304 7.67 -11.23 -9.45
C GLU A 304 6.84 -10.69 -10.62
N ARG A 305 5.82 -9.85 -10.37
CA ARG A 305 5.11 -9.14 -11.44
C ARG A 305 6.02 -8.21 -12.21
N MET A 306 6.84 -7.42 -11.54
CA MET A 306 7.82 -6.55 -12.21
C MET A 306 8.78 -7.36 -13.10
N ARG A 307 9.20 -8.54 -12.64
CA ARG A 307 10.01 -9.45 -13.45
C ARG A 307 9.23 -9.99 -14.65
N ALA A 308 7.97 -10.38 -14.47
CA ALA A 308 7.12 -10.85 -15.56
C ALA A 308 6.88 -9.76 -16.61
N ASP A 309 6.70 -8.50 -16.18
CA ASP A 309 6.56 -7.34 -17.06
C ASP A 309 7.83 -7.14 -17.90
N ALA A 310 9.02 -7.17 -17.27
CA ALA A 310 10.30 -7.09 -17.99
C ALA A 310 10.46 -8.22 -19.02
N GLN A 311 10.07 -9.45 -18.67
CA GLN A 311 10.13 -10.60 -19.59
C GLN A 311 9.15 -10.44 -20.76
N ALA A 312 7.97 -9.86 -20.52
CA ALA A 312 7.01 -9.56 -21.58
C ALA A 312 7.54 -8.49 -22.53
N GLU A 313 8.15 -7.41 -22.02
CA GLU A 313 8.81 -6.36 -22.81
C GLU A 313 9.91 -6.91 -23.73
N ARG A 314 10.59 -8.00 -23.31
CA ARG A 314 11.61 -8.66 -24.14
C ARG A 314 11.02 -9.43 -25.33
N MET A 315 9.76 -9.87 -25.22
CA MET A 315 9.09 -10.68 -26.24
C MET A 315 8.30 -9.86 -27.25
N SER A 316 8.05 -8.57 -26.96
CA SER A 316 7.39 -7.61 -27.84
C SER A 316 8.37 -6.93 -28.80
#